data_AF-A0A0N5C179-F1
#
_entry.id   AF-A0A0N5C179-F1
#
_cell.length_a   1.000
_cell.length_b   1.000
_cell.length_c   1.000
_cell.angle_alpha   90.00
_cell.angle_beta   90.00
_cell.angle_gamma   90.00
#
_symmetry.space_group_name_H-M   'P 1'
#
loop_
_entity.id
_entity.type
_entity.pdbx_description
1 polymer ?
#
loop_
_entity_poly.entity_id
_entity_poly.type
_entity_poly.pdbx_seq_one_letter_code
_entity_poly.pdbx_strand_id
1 'polypeptide(L)'
;MNKGGIDKADQLASSYCFMRKSCKWWRKIFFWGLEVFTINSYILYKVSTRRENRTPMSHFMFVRKLVEQLVGDFRDGASSKPGRPSTSDKEERLNGKLHILRHCEDVKSKDCIVCSNRKIRGGRRQTNYFCDTCNRKPGLHIGDYFERYHTMEKYKI
;
A
#
# COMPACT_ATOMS: atom_id res chain seq x y z
N MET A 1 9.07 -13.40 -46.80
CA MET A 1 10.06 -12.87 -45.84
C MET A 1 9.32 -12.13 -44.71
N ASN A 2 9.16 -12.77 -43.55
CA ASN A 2 8.42 -12.24 -42.40
C ASN A 2 9.33 -11.36 -41.52
N LYS A 3 9.51 -10.08 -41.89
CA LYS A 3 10.23 -9.10 -41.04
C LYS A 3 9.30 -8.31 -40.09
N GLY A 4 7.99 -8.22 -40.38
CA GLY A 4 7.05 -7.42 -39.58
C GLY A 4 6.55 -8.02 -38.26
N GLY A 5 6.89 -9.27 -37.94
CA GLY A 5 6.53 -9.91 -36.66
C GLY A 5 7.49 -9.54 -35.52
N ILE A 6 8.77 -9.38 -35.85
CA ILE A 6 9.84 -9.06 -34.91
C ILE A 6 9.69 -7.60 -34.43
N ASP A 7 9.40 -6.68 -35.35
CA ASP A 7 9.21 -5.25 -35.04
C ASP A 7 8.04 -4.98 -34.09
N LYS A 8 6.95 -5.77 -34.19
CA LYS A 8 5.78 -5.62 -33.30
C LYS A 8 6.05 -6.16 -31.90
N ALA A 9 6.84 -7.22 -31.78
CA ALA A 9 7.25 -7.75 -30.49
C ALA A 9 8.22 -6.79 -29.79
N ASP A 10 9.19 -6.23 -30.53
CA ASP A 10 10.16 -5.26 -30.03
C ASP A 10 9.48 -3.94 -29.62
N GLN A 11 8.49 -3.47 -30.39
CA GLN A 11 7.70 -2.28 -30.04
C GLN A 11 6.91 -2.47 -28.72
N LEU A 12 6.37 -3.67 -28.48
CA LEU A 12 5.67 -3.99 -27.23
C LEU A 12 6.65 -4.16 -26.05
N ALA A 13 7.82 -4.77 -26.28
CA ALA A 13 8.86 -4.92 -25.26
C ALA A 13 9.49 -3.57 -24.86
N SER A 14 9.79 -2.72 -25.84
CA SER A 14 10.36 -1.38 -25.64
C SER A 14 9.43 -0.46 -24.83
N SER A 15 8.11 -0.63 -24.96
CA SER A 15 7.13 0.18 -24.22
C SER A 15 7.09 -0.11 -22.71
N TYR A 16 7.59 -1.27 -22.26
CA TYR A 16 7.63 -1.68 -20.85
C TYR A 16 9.05 -2.03 -20.43
N CYS A 17 10.02 -1.14 -20.68
CA CYS A 17 11.39 -1.38 -20.22
C CYS A 17 11.43 -1.42 -18.68
N PHE A 18 11.19 -2.60 -18.09
CA PHE A 18 11.27 -2.88 -16.65
C PHE A 18 12.72 -3.05 -16.20
N MET A 19 13.67 -2.90 -17.13
CA MET A 19 15.09 -3.12 -16.92
C MET A 19 15.70 -2.00 -16.08
N ARG A 20 15.57 -2.11 -14.75
CA ARG A 20 16.34 -1.31 -13.80
C ARG A 20 17.81 -1.72 -13.82
N LYS A 21 18.71 -0.75 -13.67
CA LYS A 21 20.16 -1.02 -13.52
C LYS A 21 20.38 -1.99 -12.35
N SER A 22 21.08 -3.10 -12.62
CA SER A 22 21.44 -4.07 -11.60
C SER A 22 22.82 -4.65 -11.85
N CYS A 23 23.63 -4.78 -10.78
CA CYS A 23 24.96 -5.39 -10.85
C CYS A 23 24.92 -6.92 -10.98
N LYS A 24 23.74 -7.55 -10.80
CA LYS A 24 23.56 -9.00 -10.89
C LYS A 24 22.96 -9.38 -12.23
N TRP A 25 23.77 -9.99 -13.11
CA TRP A 25 23.39 -10.33 -14.49
C TRP A 25 22.12 -11.20 -14.60
N TRP A 26 21.94 -12.17 -13.71
CA TRP A 26 20.76 -13.06 -13.73
C TRP A 26 19.43 -12.31 -13.58
N ARG A 27 19.42 -11.14 -12.90
CA ARG A 27 18.20 -10.33 -12.76
C ARG A 27 17.75 -9.79 -14.11
N LYS A 28 18.69 -9.44 -14.99
CA LYS A 28 18.38 -8.99 -16.35
C LYS A 28 17.67 -10.09 -17.15
N ILE A 29 18.15 -11.33 -17.05
CA ILE A 29 17.52 -12.48 -17.70
C ILE A 29 16.12 -12.73 -17.14
N PHE A 30 15.97 -12.68 -15.82
CA PHE A 30 14.68 -12.86 -15.16
C PHE A 30 13.63 -11.82 -15.61
N PHE A 31 13.98 -10.53 -15.59
CA PHE A 31 13.05 -9.47 -16.00
C PHE A 31 12.74 -9.50 -17.49
N TRP A 32 13.74 -9.81 -18.32
CA TRP A 32 13.51 -10.05 -19.74
C TRP A 32 12.53 -11.23 -19.97
N GLY A 33 12.71 -12.33 -19.24
CA GLY A 33 11.78 -13.46 -19.28
C GLY A 33 10.36 -13.07 -18.87
N LEU A 34 10.20 -12.27 -17.82
CA LEU A 34 8.89 -11.76 -17.39
C LEU A 34 8.22 -10.90 -18.46
N GLU A 35 8.95 -10.03 -19.15
CA GLU A 35 8.43 -9.24 -20.27
C GLU A 35 7.94 -10.16 -21.40
N VAL A 36 8.73 -11.17 -21.77
CA VAL A 36 8.37 -12.15 -22.80
C VAL A 36 7.13 -12.95 -22.40
N PHE A 37 7.04 -13.43 -21.16
CA PHE A 37 5.85 -14.15 -20.67
C PHE A 37 4.60 -13.25 -20.69
N THR A 38 4.75 -11.98 -20.32
CA THR A 38 3.65 -11.01 -20.34
C THR A 38 3.13 -10.80 -21.77
N ILE A 39 4.02 -10.56 -22.73
CA ILE A 39 3.66 -10.40 -24.15
C ILE A 39 2.99 -11.67 -24.69
N ASN A 40 3.55 -12.84 -24.41
CA ASN A 40 2.99 -14.12 -24.85
C ASN A 40 1.58 -14.34 -24.27
N SER A 41 1.38 -14.07 -22.99
CA SER A 41 0.06 -14.16 -22.35
C SER A 41 -0.96 -13.20 -22.99
N TYR A 42 -0.53 -11.98 -23.36
CA TYR A 42 -1.38 -11.02 -24.06
C TYR A 42 -1.73 -11.46 -25.48
N ILE A 43 -0.80 -12.12 -26.20
CA ILE A 43 -1.09 -12.70 -27.51
C ILE A 43 -2.17 -13.78 -27.39
N LEU A 44 -2.03 -14.69 -26.42
CA LEU A 44 -3.03 -15.72 -26.14
C LEU A 44 -4.39 -15.12 -25.77
N TYR A 45 -4.39 -14.11 -24.90
CA TYR A 45 -5.60 -13.35 -24.55
C TYR A 45 -6.29 -12.76 -25.78
N LYS A 46 -5.55 -12.10 -26.68
CA LYS A 46 -6.12 -11.56 -27.92
C LYS A 46 -6.74 -12.64 -28.79
N VAL A 47 -6.10 -13.80 -28.91
CA VAL A 47 -6.63 -14.93 -29.68
C VAL A 47 -7.93 -15.43 -29.07
N SER A 48 -7.97 -15.67 -27.75
CA SER A 48 -9.18 -16.12 -27.05
C SER A 48 -10.32 -15.12 -27.16
N THR A 49 -10.04 -13.84 -26.94
CA THR A 49 -11.06 -12.77 -26.97
C THR A 49 -11.69 -12.62 -28.35
N ARG A 50 -10.89 -12.76 -29.41
CA ARG A 50 -11.38 -12.72 -30.80
C ARG A 50 -12.22 -13.95 -31.14
N ARG A 51 -11.89 -15.13 -30.60
CA ARG A 51 -12.72 -16.35 -30.75
C ARG A 51 -14.10 -16.17 -30.13
N GLU A 52 -14.21 -15.38 -29.06
CA GLU A 52 -15.48 -15.01 -28.42
C GLU A 52 -16.19 -13.82 -29.09
N ASN A 53 -15.76 -13.37 -30.27
CA ASN A 53 -16.27 -12.18 -30.97
C ASN A 53 -16.21 -10.88 -30.13
N ARG A 54 -15.26 -10.78 -29.20
CA ARG A 54 -15.03 -9.59 -28.38
C ARG A 54 -13.83 -8.79 -28.90
N THR A 55 -13.85 -7.49 -28.65
CA THR A 55 -12.72 -6.62 -28.93
C THR A 55 -11.69 -6.73 -27.79
N PRO A 56 -10.43 -7.13 -28.08
CA PRO A 56 -9.41 -7.22 -27.05
C PRO A 56 -9.02 -5.83 -26.55
N MET A 57 -8.89 -5.69 -25.23
CA MET A 57 -8.33 -4.50 -24.60
C MET A 57 -6.88 -4.24 -25.01
N SER A 58 -6.40 -3.01 -24.82
CA SER A 58 -5.01 -2.64 -25.10
C SER A 58 -4.02 -3.39 -24.21
N HIS A 59 -2.77 -3.52 -24.66
CA HIS A 59 -1.71 -4.18 -23.89
C HIS A 59 -1.54 -3.54 -22.50
N PHE A 60 -1.64 -2.22 -22.41
CA PHE A 60 -1.59 -1.50 -21.14
C PHE A 60 -2.70 -1.88 -20.17
N MET A 61 -3.95 -1.91 -20.64
CA MET A 61 -5.07 -2.30 -19.78
C MET A 61 -4.95 -3.75 -19.34
N PHE A 62 -4.45 -4.63 -20.22
CA PHE A 62 -4.18 -6.03 -19.88
C PHE A 62 -3.11 -6.15 -18.79
N VAL A 63 -1.96 -5.50 -18.94
CA VAL A 63 -0.88 -5.53 -17.94
C VAL A 63 -1.35 -4.93 -16.61
N ARG A 64 -2.10 -3.83 -16.63
CA ARG A 64 -2.66 -3.22 -15.42
C ARG A 64 -3.55 -4.21 -14.67
N LYS A 65 -4.48 -4.86 -15.37
CA LYS A 65 -5.38 -5.86 -14.78
C LYS A 65 -4.62 -7.09 -14.25
N LEU A 66 -3.60 -7.54 -14.99
CA LEU A 66 -2.73 -8.63 -14.56
C LEU A 66 -2.00 -8.26 -13.25
N VAL A 67 -1.47 -7.05 -13.14
CA VAL A 67 -0.81 -6.57 -11.92
C VAL A 67 -1.81 -6.49 -10.75
N GLU A 68 -3.01 -5.96 -10.97
CA GLU A 68 -4.06 -5.92 -9.95
C GLU A 68 -4.40 -7.34 -9.43
N GLN A 69 -4.54 -8.31 -10.34
CA GLN A 69 -4.80 -9.71 -9.98
C GLN A 69 -3.63 -10.39 -9.25
N LEU A 70 -2.39 -10.13 -9.67
CA LEU A 70 -1.20 -10.67 -9.01
C LEU A 70 -0.96 -10.06 -7.63
N VAL A 71 -1.33 -8.79 -7.44
CA VAL A 71 -1.31 -8.14 -6.13
C VAL A 71 -2.41 -8.72 -5.24
N GLY A 72 -3.62 -8.93 -5.77
CA GLY A 72 -4.75 -9.51 -5.02
C GLY A 72 -4.89 -8.93 -3.61
N ASP A 73 -5.12 -9.80 -2.64
CA ASP A 73 -5.25 -9.44 -1.22
C ASP A 73 -3.92 -9.50 -0.46
N PHE A 74 -2.77 -9.66 -1.13
CA PHE A 74 -1.45 -9.74 -0.46
C PHE A 74 -1.12 -8.48 0.35
N ARG A 75 -1.83 -7.37 0.11
CA ARG A 75 -1.69 -6.12 0.88
C ARG A 75 -2.43 -6.17 2.21
N ASP A 76 -3.47 -6.98 2.35
CA ASP A 76 -4.29 -7.04 3.56
C ASP A 76 -3.67 -7.95 4.64
N GLY A 77 -2.86 -8.94 4.21
CA GLY A 77 -2.09 -9.81 5.10
C GLY A 77 -0.72 -9.27 5.53
N ALA A 78 -0.26 -8.15 4.94
CA ALA A 78 0.98 -7.49 5.37
C ALA A 78 0.70 -6.71 6.65
N SER A 79 0.51 -7.43 7.77
CA SER A 79 0.49 -6.89 9.12
C SER A 79 1.56 -5.80 9.23
N SER A 80 1.11 -4.57 9.45
CA SER A 80 1.93 -3.37 9.52
C SER A 80 3.27 -3.68 10.21
N LYS A 81 4.34 -3.83 9.41
CA LYS A 81 5.67 -4.02 9.99
C LYS A 81 5.95 -2.81 10.88
N PRO A 82 6.43 -3.00 12.12
CA PRO A 82 6.75 -1.89 13.01
C PRO A 82 7.65 -0.88 12.28
N GLY A 83 7.19 0.38 12.18
CA GLY A 83 7.97 1.48 11.59
C GLY A 83 7.53 1.98 10.22
N ARG A 84 6.63 1.30 9.49
CA ARG A 84 6.01 1.89 8.29
C ARG A 84 4.80 2.74 8.71
N PRO A 85 4.74 4.05 8.40
CA PRO A 85 3.53 4.83 8.62
C PRO A 85 2.41 4.22 7.78
N SER A 86 1.38 3.65 8.41
CA SER A 86 0.18 3.28 7.66
C SER A 86 -0.60 4.55 7.30
N THR A 87 -1.13 4.58 6.08
CA THR A 87 -2.10 5.59 5.65
C THR A 87 -3.46 5.38 6.30
N SER A 88 -3.78 4.15 6.73
CA SER A 88 -5.07 3.80 7.35
C SER A 88 -5.35 4.55 8.65
N ASP A 89 -4.30 4.94 9.41
CA ASP A 89 -4.47 5.73 10.64
C ASP A 89 -5.20 7.06 10.41
N LYS A 90 -5.00 7.69 9.24
CA LYS A 90 -5.66 8.96 8.94
C LYS A 90 -7.15 8.77 8.69
N GLU A 91 -7.50 7.74 7.93
CA GLU A 91 -8.90 7.42 7.61
C GLU A 91 -9.66 6.99 8.85
N GLU A 92 -9.05 6.20 9.74
CA GLU A 92 -9.70 5.73 10.97
C GLU A 92 -9.97 6.84 11.98
N ARG A 93 -9.04 7.78 12.16
CA ARG A 93 -9.17 8.81 13.22
C ARG A 93 -9.99 10.03 12.78
N LEU A 94 -10.04 10.32 11.48
CA LEU A 94 -10.75 11.47 10.89
C LEU A 94 -12.05 11.05 10.17
N ASN A 95 -12.63 9.90 10.55
CA ASN A 95 -13.83 9.37 9.89
C ASN A 95 -15.13 10.09 10.29
N GLY A 96 -15.09 11.06 11.20
CA GLY A 96 -16.28 11.75 11.73
C GLY A 96 -17.21 10.86 12.55
N LYS A 97 -16.80 9.64 12.91
CA LYS A 97 -17.56 8.72 13.75
C LYS A 97 -17.29 9.00 15.23
N LEU A 98 -18.18 8.49 16.07
CA LEU A 98 -18.00 8.55 17.52
C LEU A 98 -16.80 7.70 17.94
N HIS A 99 -15.86 8.34 18.64
CA HIS A 99 -14.73 7.67 19.27
C HIS A 99 -14.98 7.55 20.78
N ILE A 100 -14.64 6.39 21.34
CA ILE A 100 -14.90 6.09 22.76
C ILE A 100 -13.57 6.05 23.50
N LEU A 101 -13.43 6.91 24.50
CA LEU A 101 -12.30 6.92 25.42
C LEU A 101 -12.59 5.96 26.59
N ARG A 102 -11.70 5.00 26.83
CA ARG A 102 -11.76 4.08 27.97
C ARG A 102 -10.57 4.27 28.90
N HIS A 103 -10.75 3.93 30.17
CA HIS A 103 -9.68 3.84 31.15
C HIS A 103 -9.01 2.46 31.11
N CYS A 104 -7.70 2.40 31.25
CA CYS A 104 -6.93 1.16 31.38
C CYS A 104 -6.90 0.76 32.87
N GLU A 105 -7.64 -0.28 33.22
CA GLU A 105 -7.64 -0.83 34.59
C GLU A 105 -6.30 -1.51 34.92
N ASP A 106 -5.67 -2.14 33.92
CA ASP A 106 -4.32 -2.66 34.04
C ASP A 106 -3.29 -1.51 34.07
N VAL A 107 -2.37 -1.55 35.04
CA VAL A 107 -1.31 -0.56 35.40
C VAL A 107 -0.41 -0.08 34.24
N LYS A 108 -0.57 -0.62 33.02
CA LYS A 108 0.23 -0.26 31.85
C LYS A 108 -0.24 1.06 31.24
N SER A 109 0.24 2.16 31.82
CA SER A 109 0.09 3.51 31.28
C SER A 109 0.74 3.65 29.90
N LYS A 110 -0.06 4.09 28.92
CA LYS A 110 0.40 4.32 27.54
C LYS A 110 1.01 5.70 27.40
N ASP A 111 1.93 5.87 26.45
CA ASP A 111 2.42 7.21 26.10
C ASP A 111 1.34 7.95 25.31
N CYS A 112 1.05 9.20 25.67
CA CYS A 112 0.07 10.02 24.96
C CYS A 112 0.55 10.30 23.53
N ILE A 113 -0.23 9.91 22.51
CA ILE A 113 0.19 10.05 21.11
C ILE A 113 0.30 11.52 20.68
N VAL A 114 -0.40 12.44 21.36
CA VAL A 114 -0.45 13.87 21.03
C VAL A 114 0.73 14.63 21.64
N CYS A 115 0.98 14.50 22.94
CA CYS A 115 2.00 15.31 23.64
C CYS A 115 3.27 14.56 24.06
N SER A 116 3.29 13.22 24.02
CA SER A 116 4.50 12.48 24.35
C SER A 116 5.51 12.57 23.21
N ASN A 117 6.71 13.02 23.53
CA ASN A 117 7.82 13.11 22.59
C ASN A 117 9.10 12.54 23.20
N ARG A 118 9.44 11.30 22.84
CA ARG A 118 10.65 10.62 23.31
C ARG A 118 11.96 11.21 22.77
N LYS A 119 11.91 12.09 21.77
CA LYS A 119 13.10 12.76 21.23
C LYS A 119 13.61 13.88 22.14
N ILE A 120 12.73 14.42 22.98
CA ILE A 120 13.05 15.50 23.91
C ILE A 120 13.29 14.90 25.29
N ARG A 121 14.39 15.27 25.96
CA ARG A 121 14.66 14.83 27.33
C ARG A 121 13.54 15.31 28.25
N GLY A 122 12.90 14.38 28.96
CA GLY A 122 11.72 14.68 29.79
C GLY A 122 10.40 14.90 29.03
N GLY A 123 10.39 14.76 27.70
CA GLY A 123 9.19 14.92 26.87
C GLY A 123 8.21 13.75 26.93
N ARG A 124 8.46 12.72 27.74
CA ARG A 124 7.56 11.57 27.88
C ARG A 124 6.34 11.95 28.71
N ARG A 125 5.15 11.81 28.15
CA ARG A 125 3.86 12.02 28.83
C ARG A 125 3.03 10.75 28.75
N GLN A 126 2.57 10.27 29.90
CA GLN A 126 1.81 9.03 30.01
C GLN A 126 0.35 9.30 30.39
N THR A 127 -0.53 8.41 29.95
CA THR A 127 -1.96 8.45 30.20
C THR A 127 -2.50 7.04 30.45
N ASN A 128 -3.52 6.95 31.30
CA ASN A 128 -4.26 5.72 31.54
C ASN A 128 -5.49 5.61 30.64
N TYR A 129 -5.73 6.60 29.78
CA TYR A 129 -6.87 6.59 28.86
C TYR A 129 -6.45 6.23 27.44
N PHE A 130 -7.28 5.49 26.73
CA PHE A 130 -7.06 5.14 25.33
C PHE A 130 -8.36 5.17 24.53
N CYS A 131 -8.24 5.42 23.22
CA CYS A 131 -9.38 5.33 22.31
C CYS A 131 -9.61 3.85 21.93
N ASP A 132 -10.77 3.29 22.26
CA ASP A 132 -11.08 1.88 22.00
C ASP A 132 -11.55 1.62 20.56
N THR A 133 -12.05 2.65 19.87
CA THR A 133 -12.58 2.56 18.50
C THR A 133 -11.51 2.64 17.42
N CYS A 134 -10.31 3.16 17.72
CA CYS A 134 -9.18 3.12 16.78
C CYS A 134 -8.45 1.78 16.87
N ASN A 135 -8.04 1.21 15.73
CA ASN A 135 -7.41 -0.12 15.69
C ASN A 135 -6.12 -0.18 16.51
N ARG A 136 -5.36 0.92 16.56
CA ARG A 136 -4.10 1.01 17.32
C ARG A 136 -4.28 1.25 18.83
N LYS A 137 -5.52 1.44 19.30
CA LYS A 137 -5.85 1.79 20.68
C LYS A 137 -4.91 2.85 21.29
N PRO A 138 -4.81 4.05 20.69
CA PRO A 138 -3.83 5.06 21.07
C PRO A 138 -4.11 5.60 22.48
N GLY A 139 -3.04 5.88 23.24
CA GLY A 139 -3.14 6.58 24.52
C GLY A 139 -3.41 8.07 24.30
N LEU A 140 -4.44 8.61 24.95
CA LEU A 140 -4.86 10.02 24.84
C LEU A 140 -5.15 10.59 26.23
N HIS A 141 -4.94 11.89 26.44
CA HIS A 141 -5.48 12.57 27.62
C HIS A 141 -6.94 12.98 27.39
N ILE A 142 -7.69 13.15 28.47
CA ILE A 142 -9.07 13.64 28.41
C ILE A 142 -9.09 15.10 27.92
N GLY A 143 -10.13 15.50 27.20
CA GLY A 143 -10.34 16.87 26.71
C GLY A 143 -9.65 17.13 25.37
N ASP A 144 -8.96 18.26 25.28
CA ASP A 144 -8.40 18.81 24.02
C ASP A 144 -7.49 17.83 23.27
N TYR A 145 -6.78 16.96 23.97
CA TYR A 145 -5.90 15.97 23.35
C TYR A 145 -6.68 14.90 22.58
N PHE A 146 -7.82 14.46 23.13
CA PHE A 146 -8.70 13.51 22.47
C PHE A 146 -9.32 14.15 21.23
N GLU A 147 -9.88 15.35 21.37
CA GLU A 147 -10.47 16.09 20.25
C GLU A 147 -9.45 16.32 19.14
N ARG A 148 -8.29 16.86 19.47
CA ARG A 148 -7.23 17.19 18.50
C ARG A 148 -6.75 15.98 17.68
N TYR A 149 -6.69 14.80 18.29
CA TYR A 149 -6.30 13.58 17.58
C TYR A 149 -7.36 13.12 16.56
N HIS A 150 -8.64 13.39 16.85
CA HIS A 150 -9.79 13.00 16.02
C HIS A 150 -10.29 14.10 15.06
N THR A 151 -9.81 15.34 15.18
CA THR A 151 -10.25 16.46 14.33
C THR A 151 -9.15 17.04 13.44
N MET A 152 -7.87 16.98 13.83
CA MET A 152 -6.80 17.71 13.12
C MET A 152 -5.87 16.80 12.31
N GLU A 153 -5.48 17.19 11.10
CA GLU A 153 -4.44 16.46 10.34
C GLU A 153 -3.09 16.42 11.08
N LYS A 154 -2.69 17.55 11.66
CA LYS A 154 -1.46 17.70 12.46
C LYS A 154 -1.81 17.76 13.95
N TYR A 155 -1.71 16.62 14.62
CA TYR A 155 -2.11 16.52 16.03
C TYR A 155 -0.95 16.61 17.03
N LYS A 156 0.31 16.39 16.61
CA LYS A 156 1.47 16.42 17.53
C LYS A 156 1.73 17.83 18.10
N ILE A 157 2.08 17.90 19.38
CA ILE A 157 2.58 19.08 20.10
C ILE A 157 4.10 18.94 20.30
#